data_AF-A0A9W4S0R8-F1
#
_entry.id   AF-A0A9W4S0R8-F1
#
_cell.length_a   1.000
_cell.length_b   1.000
_cell.length_c   1.000
_cell.angle_alpha   90.00
_cell.angle_beta   90.00
_cell.angle_gamma   90.00
#
_symmetry.space_group_name_H-M   'P 1'
#
loop_
_entity.id
_entity.type
_entity.pdbx_description
1 polymer ?
#
loop_
_entity_poly.entity_id
_entity_poly.type
_entity_poly.pdbx_seq_one_letter_code
_entity_poly.pdbx_strand_id
1 'polypeptide(L)' 'MSSDGTRGPILVHGIPADDPQNPPVRMEVRDMIKDQPDQWNLYLLGLERFKENVPEGMPLSFFELAGKLPSSTSAPIRT' A
#
# COMPACT_ATOMS: atom_id res chain seq x y z
N MET A 1 -1.10 13.90 19.02
CA MET A 1 -2.27 13.00 18.90
C MET A 1 -1.85 11.84 18.02
N SER A 2 -1.42 10.71 18.60
CA SER A 2 -1.05 9.51 17.83
C SER A 2 -2.28 8.63 17.70
N SER A 3 -2.66 8.29 16.46
CA SER A 3 -3.72 7.32 16.17
C SER A 3 -3.21 5.93 16.51
N ASP A 4 -4.00 5.14 17.23
CA ASP A 4 -3.70 3.74 17.60
C ASP A 4 -3.92 2.75 16.43
N GLY A 5 -4.13 3.27 15.22
CA GLY A 5 -4.39 2.49 14.01
C GLY A 5 -5.79 1.85 13.97
N THR A 6 -6.61 2.06 14.99
CA THR A 6 -7.96 1.45 15.07
C THR A 6 -9.08 2.48 15.26
N ARG A 7 -8.79 3.66 15.84
CA ARG A 7 -9.77 4.74 16.03
C ARG A 7 -9.13 6.11 15.79
N GLY A 8 -9.02 6.48 14.52
CA GLY A 8 -8.53 7.79 14.10
C GLY A 8 -7.99 7.77 12.67
N PRO A 9 -7.64 8.94 12.10
CA PRO A 9 -6.99 8.98 10.79
C PRO A 9 -5.70 8.16 10.83
N ILE A 10 -5.52 7.31 9.81
CA ILE A 10 -4.28 6.56 9.64
C ILE A 10 -3.36 7.44 8.78
N LEU A 11 -2.27 7.90 9.40
CA LEU A 11 -1.27 8.72 8.73
C LEU A 11 -0.38 7.81 7.88
N VAL A 12 -0.30 8.10 6.58
CA VAL A 12 0.50 7.31 5.64
C VAL A 12 1.88 7.95 5.50
N HIS A 13 2.89 7.29 6.03
CA HIS A 13 4.29 7.76 6.00
C HIS A 13 5.17 7.02 4.98
N GLY A 14 4.66 5.94 4.38
CA GLY A 14 5.44 5.03 3.54
C GLY A 14 6.29 4.06 4.35
N ILE A 15 7.11 3.26 3.66
CA ILE A 15 8.08 2.37 4.29
C ILE A 15 9.30 3.22 4.66
N PRO A 16 9.77 3.21 5.92
CA PRO A 16 10.97 3.91 6.30
C PRO A 16 12.17 3.34 5.52
N ALA A 17 13.00 4.22 4.96
CA ALA A 17 14.25 3.81 4.34
C ALA A 17 15.29 3.54 5.43
N ASP A 18 16.03 2.43 5.31
CA ASP A 18 17.15 2.12 6.19
C ASP A 18 18.28 3.15 6.03
N ASP A 19 18.50 3.64 4.81
CA ASP A 19 19.36 4.78 4.49
C ASP A 19 18.55 5.90 3.80
N PRO A 20 18.26 7.01 4.50
CA PRO A 20 17.54 8.15 3.93
C PRO A 20 18.25 8.84 2.75
N GLN A 21 19.58 8.72 2.64
CA GLN A 21 20.35 9.31 1.55
C GLN A 21 20.31 8.46 0.28
N ASN A 22 20.03 7.16 0.43
CA ASN A 22 19.87 6.22 -0.68
C ASN A 22 18.57 5.42 -0.51
N PRO A 23 17.40 6.05 -0.69
CA PRO A 23 16.13 5.38 -0.49
C PRO A 23 15.94 4.25 -1.52
N PRO A 24 15.25 3.15 -1.15
CA PRO A 24 14.96 2.07 -2.08
C PRO A 24 14.08 2.57 -3.23
N VAL A 25 14.45 2.20 -4.45
CA VAL A 25 13.73 2.58 -5.67
C VAL A 25 12.65 1.54 -5.99
N ARG A 26 11.53 2.00 -6.56
CA ARG A 26 10.51 1.11 -7.11
C ARG A 26 11.02 0.50 -8.41
N MET A 27 11.32 -0.79 -8.37
CA MET A 27 11.77 -1.56 -9.52
C MET A 27 10.61 -1.84 -10.48
N GLU A 28 10.92 -1.98 -11.77
CA GLU A 28 9.96 -2.55 -12.74
C GLU A 28 9.68 -4.01 -12.37
N VAL A 29 8.45 -4.47 -12.57
CA VAL A 29 7.98 -5.75 -12.03
C VAL A 29 8.70 -6.94 -12.66
N ARG A 30 8.96 -6.93 -13.97
CA ARG A 30 9.68 -8.00 -14.67
C ARG A 30 11.14 -8.04 -14.23
N ASP A 31 11.77 -6.88 -14.03
CA ASP A 31 13.11 -6.79 -13.48
C ASP A 31 13.14 -7.36 -12.05
N MET A 32 12.15 -7.05 -11.21
CA MET A 32 12.04 -7.63 -9.86
C MET A 32 11.88 -9.15 -9.89
N ILE A 33 11.02 -9.67 -10.77
CA ILE A 33 10.81 -11.11 -10.95
C ILE A 33 12.12 -11.81 -11.35
N LYS A 34 12.90 -11.17 -12.23
CA LYS A 34 14.13 -11.75 -12.79
C LYS A 34 15.33 -11.62 -11.87
N ASP A 35 15.51 -10.46 -11.26
CA ASP A 35 16.75 -10.07 -10.59
C ASP A 35 16.62 -10.02 -9.05
N GLN A 36 15.41 -10.09 -8.48
CA GLN A 36 15.14 -10.05 -7.03
C GLN A 36 14.12 -11.13 -6.58
N PRO A 37 14.46 -12.43 -6.70
CA PRO A 37 13.50 -13.52 -6.46
C PRO A 37 12.94 -13.55 -5.03
N ASP A 38 13.74 -13.21 -4.02
CA ASP A 38 13.28 -13.17 -2.62
C ASP A 38 12.29 -12.03 -2.39
N GLN A 39 12.54 -10.85 -2.97
CA GLN A 39 11.62 -9.73 -2.91
C GLN A 39 10.31 -10.04 -3.63
N TRP A 40 10.39 -10.74 -4.77
CA TRP A 40 9.21 -11.22 -5.48
C TRP A 40 8.40 -12.22 -4.66
N ASN A 41 9.06 -13.18 -4.01
CA ASN A 41 8.40 -14.14 -3.12
C ASN A 41 7.70 -13.43 -1.95
N LEU A 42 8.37 -12.47 -1.31
CA LEU A 42 7.77 -11.67 -0.23
C LEU A 42 6.56 -10.87 -0.71
N TYR A 43 6.62 -10.30 -1.93
CA TYR A 43 5.49 -9.61 -2.52
C TYR A 43 4.29 -10.55 -2.70
N LEU A 44 4.50 -11.75 -3.25
CA LEU A 44 3.43 -12.72 -3.46
C LEU A 44 2.81 -13.19 -2.15
N LEU A 45 3.63 -13.60 -1.18
CA LEU A 45 3.17 -14.07 0.14
C LEU A 45 2.45 -12.96 0.91
N GLY A 46 2.97 -11.74 0.85
CA GLY A 46 2.35 -10.56 1.47
C GLY A 46 1.00 -10.25 0.85
N LEU A 47 0.92 -10.25 -0.49
CA LEU A 47 -0.32 -9.95 -1.21
C LEU A 47 -1.39 -11.03 -1.00
N GLU A 48 -1.01 -12.31 -1.04
CA GLU A 48 -1.91 -13.43 -0.74
C GLU A 48 -2.49 -13.28 0.67
N ARG A 49 -1.62 -13.11 1.68
CA ARG A 49 -2.08 -12.90 3.05
C ARG A 49 -2.98 -11.68 3.17
N PHE A 50 -2.66 -10.59 2.46
CA PHE A 50 -3.43 -9.36 2.52
C PHE A 50 -4.82 -9.51 1.90
N LYS A 51 -4.95 -10.27 0.80
CA LYS A 51 -6.22 -10.50 0.11
C LYS A 51 -7.09 -11.53 0.81
N GLU A 52 -6.50 -12.65 1.23
CA GLU A 52 -7.26 -13.84 1.63
C GLU A 52 -7.46 -13.94 3.14
N ASN A 53 -6.55 -13.37 3.95
CA ASN A 53 -6.54 -13.58 5.40
C ASN A 53 -6.93 -12.34 6.22
N VAL A 54 -7.17 -11.19 5.58
CA VAL A 54 -7.63 -9.97 6.27
C VAL A 54 -9.15 -9.82 6.05
N PRO A 55 -9.98 -9.87 7.10
CA PRO A 55 -11.43 -9.74 6.96
C PRO A 55 -11.83 -8.42 6.30
N GLU A 56 -12.87 -8.44 5.46
CA GLU A 56 -13.30 -7.29 4.66
C GLU A 56 -13.62 -6.06 5.53
N GLY A 57 -14.32 -6.25 6.64
CA GLY A 57 -14.71 -5.17 7.56
C GLY A 57 -13.58 -4.64 8.44
N MET A 58 -12.36 -5.18 8.33
CA MET A 58 -11.21 -4.65 9.05
C MET A 58 -10.70 -3.37 8.38
N PRO A 59 -10.39 -2.30 9.14
CA PRO A 59 -9.76 -1.11 8.58
C PRO A 59 -8.50 -1.47 7.79
N LEU A 60 -8.33 -0.88 6.61
CA LEU A 60 -7.25 -1.14 5.66
C LEU A 60 -7.19 -2.55 5.08
N SER A 61 -8.25 -3.35 5.19
CA SER A 61 -8.35 -4.60 4.41
C SER A 61 -8.21 -4.32 2.91
N PHE A 62 -7.86 -5.35 2.14
CA PHE A 62 -7.79 -5.22 0.68
C PHE A 62 -9.11 -4.67 0.10
N PHE A 63 -10.24 -5.14 0.62
CA PHE A 63 -11.57 -4.70 0.20
C PHE A 63 -11.85 -3.24 0.54
N GLU A 64 -11.50 -2.80 1.75
CA GLU A 64 -11.66 -1.39 2.16
C GLU A 64 -10.78 -0.44 1.34
N LEU A 65 -9.56 -0.86 0.97
CA LEU A 65 -8.67 -0.05 0.15
C LEU A 65 -9.09 -0.02 -1.32
N ALA A 66 -9.46 -1.17 -1.89
CA ALA A 66 -9.88 -1.27 -3.29
C ALA A 66 -11.26 -0.61 -3.52
N GLY A 67 -12.18 -0.76 -2.58
CA GLY A 67 -13.51 -0.14 -2.61
C GLY A 67 -13.49 1.38 -2.40
N LYS A 68 -12.44 1.93 -1.78
CA LYS A 68 -12.22 3.37 -1.62
C LYS A 68 -11.74 4.10 -2.88
N LEU A 69 -11.63 3.43 -4.04
CA LEU A 69 -11.32 4.11 -5.29
C LEU A 69 -12.35 5.24 -5.54
N PRO A 70 -11.90 6.47 -5.78
CA PRO A 70 -12.78 7.63 -5.76
C PRO A 70 -13.83 7.54 -6.87
N SER A 71 -15.10 7.75 -6.53
CA SER A 71 -16.04 8.32 -7.48
C SER A 71 -15.45 9.65 -7.94
N SER A 72 -14.98 9.71 -9.19
CA SER A 72 -14.56 10.91 -9.93
C SER A 72 -14.93 12.21 -9.20
N THR A 73 -13.99 12.79 -8.46
CA THR A 73 -14.11 14.17 -8.03
C THR A 73 -13.92 15.01 -9.28
N SER A 74 -15.02 15.39 -9.93
CA SER A 74 -15.02 16.41 -10.96
C SER A 74 -14.43 17.68 -10.35
N ALA A 75 -13.20 18.02 -10.74
CA ALA A 75 -12.61 19.30 -10.37
C ALA A 75 -13.53 20.42 -10.88
N PRO A 76 -13.90 21.41 -10.06
CA PRO A 76 -14.71 22.53 -10.54
C PRO A 76 -13.87 23.34 -11.54
N ILE A 77 -14.42 23.49 -12.75
CA ILE A 77 -13.91 24.40 -13.78
C ILE A 77 -13.95 25.82 -13.18
N ARG A 78 -12.78 26.43 -12.96
CA ARG A 78 -12.71 27.86 -12.66
C ARG A 78 -12.93 28.64 -13.96
N THR A 79 -14.08 29.30 -14.07
CA THR A 79 -14.32 30.43 -14.98
C THR A 79 -13.67 31.69 -14.45
#